data_AF-A0A2L0R4C7-F1
#
_entry.id   AF-A0A2L0R4C7-F1
#
_cell.length_a   1.000
_cell.length_b   1.000
_cell.length_c   1.000
_cell.angle_alpha   90.00
_cell.angle_beta   90.00
_cell.angle_gamma   90.00
#
_symmetry.space_group_name_H-M   'P 1'
#
loop_
_entity.id
_entity.type
_entity.pdbx_description
1 polymer ?
#
loop_
_entity_poly.entity_id
_entity_poly.type
_entity_poly.pdbx_seq_one_letter_code
_entity_poly.pdbx_strand_id
1 'polypeptide(L)'
;MGGGAKDIRRRLERAAEVRSYRGAGISAEEEAALDALDAQEREKRKKVSDAARAEYLVRDAMAQGKFDNLKYAGKPIPGLGERYDPDWWVKGLIQRENLSGLGPAAILLRTEDAELDARLDAQYAEQQVRDILQDFNRRVIDARRQLQGGPPVVTKTRLVDEEVVRWRERRAARPAEAPPEPEPRHSWWQRLWKGTG
;
A
#
# COMPACT_ATOMS: atom_id res chain seq x y z
N MET A 1 59.70 22.98 -41.59
CA MET A 1 58.45 22.19 -41.73
C MET A 1 58.06 21.68 -40.34
N GLY A 2 56.99 22.19 -39.70
CA GLY A 2 56.68 21.78 -38.31
C GLY A 2 55.40 22.31 -37.67
N GLY A 3 54.72 23.31 -38.27
CA GLY A 3 53.47 23.86 -37.74
C GLY A 3 52.23 22.99 -38.00
N GLY A 4 52.08 22.47 -39.22
CA GLY A 4 50.84 21.78 -39.64
C GLY A 4 50.51 20.50 -38.87
N ALA A 5 51.51 19.77 -38.39
CA ALA A 5 51.29 18.55 -37.60
C ALA A 5 50.69 18.87 -36.20
N LYS A 6 51.07 20.01 -35.60
CA LYS A 6 50.53 20.45 -34.32
C LYS A 6 49.08 20.93 -34.45
N ASP A 7 48.77 21.62 -35.54
CA ASP A 7 47.42 22.11 -35.82
C ASP A 7 46.43 20.97 -36.13
N ILE A 8 46.88 19.94 -36.85
CA ILE A 8 46.09 18.74 -37.11
C ILE A 8 45.82 17.97 -35.82
N ARG A 9 46.82 17.82 -34.93
CA ARG A 9 46.65 17.16 -33.62
C ARG A 9 45.66 17.93 -32.73
N ARG A 10 45.75 19.26 -32.66
CA ARG A 10 44.85 20.11 -31.88
C ARG A 10 43.40 20.08 -32.42
N ARG A 11 43.22 19.98 -33.74
CA ARG A 11 41.88 19.80 -34.36
C ARG A 11 41.30 18.41 -34.08
N LEU A 12 42.13 17.37 -34.10
CA LEU A 12 41.73 16.00 -33.77
C LEU A 12 41.35 15.86 -32.29
N GLU A 13 42.11 16.46 -31.37
CA GLU A 13 41.77 16.52 -29.94
C GLU A 13 40.43 17.22 -29.71
N ARG A 14 40.22 18.42 -30.29
CA ARG A 14 38.93 19.11 -30.20
C ARG A 14 37.78 18.32 -30.84
N ALA A 15 38.01 17.61 -31.93
CA ALA A 15 36.98 16.82 -32.60
C ALA A 15 36.69 15.48 -31.91
N ALA A 16 37.60 14.99 -31.06
CA ALA A 16 37.42 13.85 -30.18
C ALA A 16 36.66 14.26 -28.91
N GLU A 17 37.06 15.40 -28.32
CA GLU A 17 36.37 16.06 -27.20
C GLU A 17 34.92 16.39 -27.57
N VAL A 18 34.67 17.09 -28.68
CA VAL A 18 33.30 17.39 -29.16
C VAL A 18 32.48 16.12 -29.51
N ARG A 19 33.13 15.00 -29.83
CA ARG A 19 32.44 13.71 -30.08
C ARG A 19 32.07 12.98 -28.80
N SER A 20 32.80 13.12 -27.69
CA SER A 20 32.35 12.62 -26.39
C SER A 20 31.13 13.41 -25.88
N TYR A 21 31.06 14.73 -26.19
CA TYR A 21 29.93 15.60 -25.81
C TYR A 21 28.57 15.28 -26.46
N ARG A 22 28.49 14.58 -27.62
CA ARG A 22 27.22 14.36 -28.33
C ARG A 22 26.48 13.07 -27.93
N GLY A 23 27.10 12.18 -27.16
CA GLY A 23 26.55 10.85 -26.89
C GLY A 23 26.53 10.40 -25.43
N ALA A 24 27.30 11.02 -24.52
CA ALA A 24 27.40 10.54 -23.15
C ALA A 24 27.84 11.67 -22.21
N GLY A 25 26.94 12.10 -21.33
CA GLY A 25 27.29 12.82 -20.11
C GLY A 25 27.92 14.20 -20.26
N ILE A 26 27.90 14.92 -19.15
CA ILE A 26 28.72 16.09 -18.86
C ILE A 26 30.21 15.81 -19.14
N SER A 27 31.00 16.83 -19.42
CA SER A 27 32.45 16.68 -19.62
C SER A 27 33.16 16.18 -18.37
N ALA A 28 34.35 15.60 -18.53
CA ALA A 28 35.14 15.12 -17.39
C ALA A 28 35.47 16.24 -16.39
N GLU A 29 35.65 17.48 -16.86
CA GLU A 29 35.85 18.64 -15.99
C GLU A 29 34.57 19.03 -15.24
N GLU A 30 33.42 18.98 -15.90
CA GLU A 30 32.10 19.22 -15.29
C GLU A 30 31.70 18.11 -14.31
N GLU A 31 32.03 16.85 -14.61
CA GLU A 31 31.84 15.69 -13.74
C GLU A 31 32.68 15.80 -12.48
N ALA A 32 33.97 16.12 -12.61
CA ALA A 32 34.85 16.38 -11.48
C ALA A 32 34.37 17.59 -10.64
N ALA A 33 33.80 18.62 -11.28
CA ALA A 33 33.23 19.76 -10.58
C ALA A 33 31.96 19.38 -9.78
N LEU A 34 31.07 18.57 -10.36
CA LEU A 34 29.89 18.05 -9.66
C LEU A 34 30.27 17.13 -8.50
N ASP A 35 31.23 16.23 -8.68
CA ASP A 35 31.75 15.38 -7.61
C ASP A 35 32.38 16.19 -6.48
N ALA A 36 33.07 17.29 -6.80
CA ALA A 36 33.62 18.21 -5.80
C ALA A 36 32.52 18.94 -5.03
N LEU A 37 31.44 19.36 -5.70
CA LEU A 37 30.27 19.97 -5.06
C LEU A 37 29.55 18.96 -4.14
N ASP A 38 29.36 17.73 -4.60
CA ASP A 38 28.78 16.63 -3.82
C ASP A 38 29.64 16.30 -2.61
N ALA A 39 30.96 16.25 -2.76
CA ALA A 39 31.89 16.04 -1.66
C ALA A 39 31.81 17.16 -0.61
N GLN A 40 31.76 18.42 -1.08
CA GLN A 40 31.54 19.57 -0.19
C GLN A 40 30.19 19.49 0.52
N GLU A 41 29.14 19.03 -0.15
CA GLU A 41 27.82 18.86 0.44
C GLU A 41 27.82 17.76 1.51
N ARG A 42 28.46 16.61 1.23
CA ARG A 42 28.63 15.51 2.18
C ARG A 42 29.39 15.96 3.43
N GLU A 43 30.45 16.74 3.27
CA GLU A 43 31.20 17.29 4.40
C GLU A 43 30.38 18.29 5.22
N LYS A 44 29.55 19.13 4.58
CA LYS A 44 28.61 20.01 5.29
C LYS A 44 27.56 19.20 6.06
N ARG A 45 27.03 18.13 5.46
CA ARG A 45 26.05 17.23 6.11
C ARG A 45 26.65 16.51 7.32
N LYS A 46 27.90 16.02 7.23
CA LYS A 46 28.60 15.38 8.36
C LYS A 46 28.86 16.31 9.54
N LYS A 47 29.06 17.61 9.29
CA LYS A 47 29.29 18.61 10.35
C LYS A 47 28.04 18.89 11.19
N VAL A 48 26.86 18.59 10.67
CA VAL A 48 25.59 18.69 11.41
C VAL A 48 25.26 17.31 11.94
N SER A 49 25.26 17.15 13.27
CA SER A 49 24.82 15.89 13.87
C SER A 49 23.33 15.66 13.63
N ASP A 50 22.91 14.40 13.58
CA ASP A 50 21.49 14.04 13.47
C ASP A 50 20.66 14.64 14.60
N ALA A 51 21.23 14.71 15.81
CA ALA A 51 20.63 15.37 16.96
C ALA A 51 20.40 16.88 16.72
N ALA A 52 21.41 17.60 16.23
CA ALA A 52 21.28 19.03 15.93
C ALA A 52 20.26 19.31 14.82
N ARG A 53 20.17 18.41 13.83
CA ARG A 53 19.15 18.47 12.78
C ARG A 53 17.76 18.22 13.36
N ALA A 54 17.59 17.20 14.20
CA ALA A 54 16.32 16.89 14.85
C ALA A 54 15.84 18.06 15.73
N GLU A 55 16.73 18.63 16.55
CA GLU A 55 16.45 19.81 17.37
C GLU A 55 15.99 21.01 16.53
N TYR A 56 16.70 21.30 15.44
CA TYR A 56 16.30 22.37 14.52
C TYR A 56 14.89 22.14 13.96
N LEU A 57 14.60 20.93 13.48
CA LEU A 57 13.29 20.58 12.93
C LEU A 57 12.17 20.67 13.97
N VAL A 58 12.42 20.23 15.21
CA VAL A 58 11.45 20.36 16.32
C VAL A 58 11.19 21.84 16.61
N ARG A 59 12.23 22.66 16.73
CA ARG A 59 12.10 24.10 16.99
C ARG A 59 11.35 24.83 15.88
N ASP A 60 11.67 24.53 14.62
CA ASP A 60 11.00 25.10 13.45
C ASP A 60 9.51 24.70 13.42
N ALA A 61 9.20 23.42 13.68
CA ALA A 61 7.83 22.94 13.76
C ALA A 61 7.03 23.56 14.92
N MET A 62 7.67 23.79 16.07
CA MET A 62 7.08 24.55 17.18
C MET A 62 6.79 26.00 16.79
N ALA A 63 7.72 26.69 16.13
CA ALA A 63 7.53 28.07 15.68
C ALA A 63 6.40 28.21 14.65
N GLN A 64 6.17 27.17 13.85
CA GLN A 64 5.08 27.08 12.88
C GLN A 64 3.73 26.70 13.52
N GLY A 65 3.68 26.46 14.83
CA GLY A 65 2.45 26.02 15.51
C GLY A 65 1.99 24.62 15.11
N LYS A 66 2.87 23.76 14.53
CA LYS A 66 2.50 22.39 14.13
C LYS A 66 2.15 21.49 15.31
N PHE A 67 2.53 21.90 16.52
CA PHE A 67 2.16 21.24 17.79
C PHE A 67 0.94 21.88 18.46
N ASP A 68 0.33 22.91 17.86
CA ASP A 68 -0.92 23.48 18.36
C ASP A 68 -2.09 22.59 17.93
N ASN A 69 -3.13 22.52 18.76
CA ASN A 69 -4.38 21.80 18.46
C ASN A 69 -4.22 20.29 18.16
N LEU A 70 -3.24 19.63 18.79
CA LEU A 70 -3.09 18.17 18.70
C LEU A 70 -4.40 17.46 19.08
N LYS A 71 -4.66 16.30 18.46
CA LYS A 71 -5.88 15.49 18.68
C LYS A 71 -6.23 15.26 20.17
N TYR A 72 -5.21 15.15 21.00
CA TYR A 72 -5.30 14.93 22.45
C TYR A 72 -4.82 16.11 23.30
N ALA A 73 -4.59 17.30 22.72
CA ALA A 73 -4.24 18.50 23.48
C ALA A 73 -5.31 18.79 24.54
N GLY A 74 -4.91 18.84 25.81
CA GLY A 74 -5.81 19.07 26.94
C GLY A 74 -6.77 17.91 27.28
N LYS A 75 -6.73 16.79 26.55
CA LYS A 75 -7.52 15.60 26.85
C LYS A 75 -6.73 14.65 27.74
N PRO A 76 -7.39 13.85 28.61
CA PRO A 76 -6.71 12.79 29.33
C PRO A 76 -6.03 11.84 28.35
N ILE A 77 -4.80 11.42 28.68
CA ILE A 77 -4.04 10.46 27.87
C ILE A 77 -4.77 9.11 27.92
N PRO A 78 -5.19 8.54 26.78
CA PRO A 78 -5.83 7.23 26.75
C PRO A 78 -4.92 6.15 27.34
N GLY A 79 -5.44 5.31 28.23
CA GLY A 79 -4.68 4.23 28.89
C GLY A 79 -3.75 4.67 30.01
N LEU A 80 -3.76 5.94 30.42
CA LEU A 80 -2.96 6.43 31.55
C LEU A 80 -3.47 5.83 32.87
N GLY A 81 -2.62 5.07 33.56
CA GLY A 81 -2.95 4.37 34.81
C GLY A 81 -3.29 2.89 34.64
N GLU A 82 -3.36 2.40 33.39
CA GLU A 82 -3.41 0.97 33.12
C GLU A 82 -2.02 0.33 33.32
N ARG A 83 -1.99 -1.00 33.49
CA ARG A 83 -0.73 -1.75 33.58
C ARG A 83 0.08 -1.52 32.29
N TYR A 84 1.36 -1.19 32.43
CA TYR A 84 2.26 -0.99 31.28
C TYR A 84 2.23 -2.21 30.36
N ASP A 85 1.85 -1.97 29.11
CA ASP A 85 1.76 -2.96 28.05
C ASP A 85 2.90 -2.68 27.05
N PRO A 86 3.91 -3.54 26.91
CA PRO A 86 4.99 -3.35 25.94
C PRO A 86 4.51 -3.19 24.49
N ASP A 87 3.34 -3.77 24.16
CA ASP A 87 2.78 -3.81 22.81
C ASP A 87 1.73 -2.71 22.57
N TRP A 88 1.63 -1.72 23.45
CA TRP A 88 0.62 -0.64 23.37
C TRP A 88 0.62 0.07 22.01
N TRP A 89 1.81 0.31 21.44
CA TRP A 89 1.97 0.99 20.17
C TRP A 89 1.58 0.12 18.97
N VAL A 90 1.80 -1.21 19.07
CA VAL A 90 1.39 -2.19 18.06
C VAL A 90 -0.13 -2.31 18.04
N LYS A 91 -0.76 -2.44 19.22
CA LYS A 91 -2.22 -2.46 19.34
C LYS A 91 -2.84 -1.16 18.82
N GLY A 92 -2.24 -0.03 19.17
CA GLY A 92 -2.64 1.27 18.63
C GLY A 92 -2.46 1.37 17.11
N LEU A 93 -1.45 0.73 16.51
CA LEU A 93 -1.26 0.65 15.06
C LEU A 93 -2.31 -0.22 14.38
N ILE A 94 -2.57 -1.41 14.91
CA ILE A 94 -3.59 -2.31 14.39
C ILE A 94 -4.95 -1.61 14.40
N GLN A 95 -5.28 -0.92 15.50
CA GLN A 95 -6.55 -0.20 15.63
C GLN A 95 -6.65 1.01 14.70
N ARG A 96 -5.58 1.82 14.57
CA ARG A 96 -5.64 3.06 13.77
C ARG A 96 -5.72 2.80 12.27
N GLU A 97 -5.03 1.78 11.77
CA GLU A 97 -5.01 1.42 10.35
C GLU A 97 -6.04 0.32 10.01
N ASN A 98 -6.84 -0.10 11.00
CA ASN A 98 -7.81 -1.19 10.88
C ASN A 98 -7.20 -2.47 10.25
N LEU A 99 -6.01 -2.86 10.72
CA LEU A 99 -5.31 -4.01 10.18
C LEU A 99 -6.04 -5.30 10.56
N SER A 100 -6.44 -6.08 9.54
CA SER A 100 -7.03 -7.41 9.69
C SER A 100 -6.07 -8.48 9.16
N GLY A 101 -6.40 -9.76 9.36
CA GLY A 101 -5.56 -10.86 8.88
C GLY A 101 -4.26 -11.08 9.67
N LEU A 102 -4.06 -10.36 10.77
CA LEU A 102 -2.91 -10.50 11.64
C LEU A 102 -3.24 -11.45 12.79
N GLY A 103 -2.73 -12.67 12.72
CA GLY A 103 -2.88 -13.61 13.82
C GLY A 103 -2.44 -15.03 13.49
N PRO A 104 -2.45 -15.92 14.50
CA PRO A 104 -2.21 -17.34 14.28
C PRO A 104 -3.24 -17.93 13.32
N ALA A 105 -2.81 -18.88 12.48
CA ALA A 105 -3.68 -19.52 11.49
C ALA A 105 -4.99 -20.06 12.09
N ALA A 106 -4.95 -20.58 13.32
CA ALA A 106 -6.13 -21.07 14.02
C ALA A 106 -7.23 -20.00 14.20
N ILE A 107 -6.86 -18.75 14.48
CA ILE A 107 -7.80 -17.65 14.65
C ILE A 107 -8.28 -17.15 13.29
N LEU A 108 -7.36 -16.98 12.34
CA LEU A 108 -7.68 -16.51 10.99
C LEU A 108 -8.66 -17.44 10.28
N LEU A 109 -8.41 -18.75 10.32
CA LEU A 109 -9.28 -19.75 9.71
C LEU A 109 -10.68 -19.76 10.30
N ARG A 110 -10.85 -19.41 11.59
CA ARG A 110 -12.17 -19.31 12.21
C ARG A 110 -12.94 -18.09 11.71
N THR A 111 -12.26 -16.95 11.56
CA THR A 111 -12.85 -15.75 10.95
C THR A 111 -13.22 -16.02 9.50
N GLU A 112 -12.32 -16.63 8.73
CA GLU A 112 -12.59 -16.99 7.33
C GLU A 112 -13.75 -17.97 7.20
N ASP A 113 -13.87 -18.99 8.07
CA ASP A 113 -14.99 -19.94 8.06
C ASP A 113 -16.34 -19.25 8.32
N ALA A 114 -16.36 -18.21 9.16
CA ALA A 114 -17.56 -17.43 9.44
C ALA A 114 -17.97 -16.53 8.25
N GLU A 115 -16.99 -16.05 7.48
CA GLU A 115 -17.21 -15.20 6.30
C GLU A 115 -17.38 -16.00 5.00
N LEU A 116 -17.10 -17.31 5.04
CA LEU A 116 -17.00 -18.17 3.87
C LEU A 116 -18.29 -18.18 3.05
N ASP A 117 -19.45 -18.33 3.69
CA ASP A 117 -20.75 -18.36 2.99
C ASP A 117 -20.99 -17.09 2.17
N ALA A 118 -20.75 -15.92 2.76
CA ALA A 118 -20.88 -14.64 2.06
C ALA A 118 -19.91 -14.52 0.89
N ARG A 119 -18.68 -15.02 1.05
CA ARG A 119 -17.65 -15.04 0.00
C ARG A 119 -18.04 -15.96 -1.16
N LEU A 120 -18.65 -17.12 -0.88
CA LEU A 120 -19.15 -18.04 -1.89
C LEU A 120 -20.34 -17.46 -2.64
N ASP A 121 -21.25 -16.80 -1.93
CA ASP A 121 -22.45 -16.17 -2.51
C ASP A 121 -22.11 -15.02 -3.48
N ALA A 122 -20.94 -14.39 -3.31
CA ALA A 122 -20.40 -13.39 -4.23
C ALA A 122 -19.86 -13.99 -5.55
N GLN A 123 -19.64 -15.30 -5.63
CA GLN A 123 -19.16 -15.94 -6.86
C GLN A 123 -20.31 -16.27 -7.82
N TYR A 124 -19.98 -16.28 -9.11
CA TYR A 124 -20.93 -16.61 -10.19
C TYR A 124 -20.67 -17.98 -10.81
N ALA A 125 -19.42 -18.44 -10.80
CA ALA A 125 -19.03 -19.71 -11.39
C ALA A 125 -18.82 -20.79 -10.31
N GLU A 126 -19.37 -21.98 -10.53
CA GLU A 126 -19.17 -23.12 -9.62
C GLU A 126 -17.70 -23.47 -9.44
N GLN A 127 -16.90 -23.39 -10.51
CA GLN A 127 -15.47 -23.69 -10.41
C GLN A 127 -14.77 -22.79 -9.39
N GLN A 128 -15.11 -21.49 -9.35
CA GLN A 128 -14.55 -20.55 -8.37
C GLN A 128 -14.95 -20.94 -6.94
N VAL A 129 -16.19 -21.36 -6.72
CA VAL A 129 -16.69 -21.87 -5.43
C VAL A 129 -15.89 -23.11 -5.00
N ARG A 130 -15.69 -24.07 -5.92
CA ARG A 130 -14.90 -25.27 -5.66
C ARG A 130 -13.45 -24.94 -5.31
N ASP A 131 -12.82 -24.03 -6.06
CA ASP A 131 -11.43 -23.63 -5.84
C ASP A 131 -11.25 -22.97 -4.46
N ILE A 132 -12.17 -22.07 -4.08
CA ILE A 132 -12.15 -21.40 -2.76
C ILE A 132 -12.29 -22.44 -1.63
N LEU A 133 -13.23 -23.38 -1.76
CA LEU A 133 -13.46 -24.43 -0.76
C LEU A 133 -12.26 -25.37 -0.62
N GLN A 134 -11.64 -25.75 -1.74
CA GLN A 134 -10.46 -26.60 -1.76
C GLN A 134 -9.25 -25.89 -1.14
N ASP A 135 -9.03 -24.62 -1.45
CA ASP A 135 -7.98 -23.81 -0.84
C ASP A 135 -8.17 -23.67 0.67
N PHE A 136 -9.41 -23.34 1.10
CA PHE A 136 -9.75 -23.25 2.52
C PHE A 136 -9.46 -24.57 3.24
N ASN A 137 -9.92 -25.70 2.70
CA ASN A 137 -9.68 -27.02 3.29
C ASN A 137 -8.20 -27.37 3.37
N ARG A 138 -7.44 -27.06 2.30
CA ARG A 138 -5.98 -27.25 2.29
C ARG A 138 -5.33 -26.47 3.43
N ARG A 139 -5.67 -25.18 3.59
CA ARG A 139 -5.11 -24.33 4.66
C ARG A 139 -5.50 -24.82 6.05
N VAL A 140 -6.72 -25.33 6.26
CA VAL A 140 -7.13 -25.97 7.52
C VAL A 140 -6.30 -27.22 7.81
N ILE A 141 -6.10 -28.08 6.82
CA ILE A 141 -5.31 -29.31 6.96
C ILE A 141 -3.84 -28.97 7.25
N ASP A 142 -3.25 -28.04 6.53
CA ASP A 142 -1.86 -27.62 6.71
C ASP A 142 -1.66 -26.99 8.09
N ALA A 143 -2.58 -26.13 8.53
CA ALA A 143 -2.53 -25.54 9.86
C ALA A 143 -2.61 -26.60 10.99
N ARG A 144 -3.37 -27.68 10.79
CA ARG A 144 -3.43 -28.82 11.75
C ARG A 144 -2.18 -29.69 11.73
N ARG A 145 -1.54 -29.82 10.57
CA ARG A 145 -0.29 -30.59 10.40
C ARG A 145 0.93 -29.86 10.95
N GLN A 146 0.80 -28.56 11.18
CA GLN A 146 1.91 -27.74 11.65
C GLN A 146 2.34 -28.13 13.07
N LEU A 147 3.65 -28.34 13.25
CA LEU A 147 4.27 -28.71 14.54
C LEU A 147 4.82 -27.50 15.31
N GLN A 148 4.60 -26.28 14.81
CA GLN A 148 5.15 -25.03 15.38
C GLN A 148 4.47 -24.58 16.69
N GLY A 149 3.57 -25.40 17.26
CA GLY A 149 2.78 -25.04 18.43
C GLY A 149 1.80 -23.90 18.14
N GLY A 150 1.12 -23.44 19.20
CA GLY A 150 0.11 -22.37 19.12
C GLY A 150 -1.30 -22.84 19.46
N PRO A 151 -2.30 -21.94 19.38
CA PRO A 151 -3.69 -22.27 19.67
C PRO A 151 -4.19 -23.42 18.80
N PRO A 152 -5.00 -24.35 19.34
CA PRO A 152 -5.46 -25.50 18.59
C PRO A 152 -6.37 -25.10 17.41
N VAL A 153 -6.16 -25.71 16.24
CA VAL A 153 -6.98 -25.48 15.04
C VAL A 153 -8.26 -26.33 15.13
N VAL A 154 -9.33 -25.72 15.64
CA VAL A 154 -10.65 -26.36 15.81
C VAL A 154 -11.58 -26.21 14.60
N THR A 155 -11.23 -25.34 13.65
CA THR A 155 -12.02 -25.07 12.43
C THR A 155 -12.18 -26.35 11.60
N LYS A 156 -13.41 -26.67 11.18
CA LYS A 156 -13.72 -27.88 10.40
C LYS A 156 -13.48 -27.65 8.91
N THR A 157 -13.10 -28.71 8.20
CA THR A 157 -13.11 -28.72 6.73
C THR A 157 -14.55 -28.78 6.21
N ARG A 158 -14.80 -28.19 5.04
CA ARG A 158 -16.10 -28.16 4.37
C ARG A 158 -16.17 -29.20 3.26
N LEU A 159 -17.25 -29.96 3.16
CA LEU A 159 -17.44 -30.90 2.05
C LEU A 159 -17.81 -30.14 0.78
N VAL A 160 -16.94 -30.19 -0.23
CA VAL A 160 -17.03 -29.32 -1.42
C VAL A 160 -18.35 -29.50 -2.15
N ASP A 161 -18.76 -30.75 -2.40
CA ASP A 161 -19.98 -31.03 -3.17
C ASP A 161 -21.24 -30.59 -2.41
N GLU A 162 -21.28 -30.75 -1.08
CA GLU A 162 -22.41 -30.30 -0.26
C GLU A 162 -22.52 -28.77 -0.25
N GLU A 163 -21.41 -28.05 -0.11
CA GLU A 163 -21.43 -26.59 -0.11
C GLU A 163 -21.76 -26.02 -1.49
N VAL A 164 -21.37 -26.68 -2.58
CA VAL A 164 -21.78 -26.28 -3.94
C VAL A 164 -23.29 -26.42 -4.12
N VAL A 165 -23.89 -27.50 -3.62
CA VAL A 165 -25.36 -27.67 -3.64
C VAL A 165 -26.04 -26.55 -2.85
N ARG A 166 -25.60 -26.29 -1.61
CA ARG A 166 -26.13 -25.20 -0.79
C ARG A 166 -25.98 -23.84 -1.45
N TRP A 167 -24.83 -23.56 -2.06
CA TRP A 167 -24.61 -22.32 -2.81
C TRP A 167 -25.60 -22.17 -3.97
N ARG A 168 -25.82 -23.22 -4.76
CA ARG A 168 -26.82 -23.22 -5.85
C ARG A 168 -28.23 -22.97 -5.32
N GLU A 169 -28.60 -23.60 -4.21
CA GLU A 169 -29.90 -23.41 -3.55
C GLU A 169 -30.08 -21.96 -3.07
N ARG A 170 -29.09 -21.39 -2.39
CA ARG A 170 -29.11 -19.98 -1.95
C ARG A 170 -29.23 -19.02 -3.13
N ARG A 171 -28.54 -19.30 -4.24
CA ARG A 171 -28.66 -18.50 -5.46
C ARG A 171 -30.02 -18.61 -6.13
N ALA A 172 -30.61 -19.79 -6.16
CA ALA A 172 -31.95 -20.00 -6.73
C ALA A 172 -33.05 -19.36 -5.87
N ALA A 173 -32.87 -19.33 -4.54
CA ALA A 173 -33.78 -18.67 -3.62
C ALA A 173 -33.67 -17.14 -3.63
N ARG A 174 -32.58 -16.58 -4.16
CA ARG A 174 -32.43 -15.14 -4.33
C ARG A 174 -33.34 -14.69 -5.47
N PRO A 175 -34.39 -13.87 -5.20
CA PRO A 175 -35.23 -13.37 -6.27
C PRO A 175 -34.34 -12.63 -7.27
N ALA A 176 -34.52 -12.92 -8.57
CA ALA A 176 -33.87 -12.18 -9.63
C ALA A 176 -34.18 -10.71 -9.41
N GLU A 177 -33.15 -9.92 -9.10
CA GLU A 177 -33.28 -8.48 -8.94
C GLU A 177 -33.91 -7.95 -10.22
N ALA A 178 -35.16 -7.48 -10.12
CA ALA A 178 -35.92 -7.04 -11.27
C ALA A 178 -35.06 -5.99 -12.01
N PRO A 179 -34.87 -6.13 -13.33
CA PRO A 179 -34.11 -5.14 -14.08
C PRO A 179 -34.68 -3.75 -13.74
N PRO A 180 -33.82 -2.75 -13.45
CA PRO A 180 -34.29 -1.43 -13.07
C PRO A 180 -35.31 -0.98 -14.12
N GLU A 181 -36.52 -0.60 -13.66
CA GLU A 181 -37.56 -0.09 -14.54
C GLU A 181 -36.91 0.97 -15.45
N PRO A 182 -37.09 0.87 -16.78
CA PRO A 182 -36.48 1.83 -17.68
C PRO A 182 -36.98 3.22 -17.26
N GLU A 183 -36.06 4.06 -16.79
CA GLU A 183 -36.39 5.42 -16.39
C GLU A 183 -37.20 6.07 -17.51
N PRO A 184 -38.34 6.71 -17.21
CA PRO A 184 -39.17 7.33 -18.22
C PRO A 184 -38.30 8.33 -18.98
N ARG A 185 -38.02 8.04 -20.25
CA ARG A 185 -37.26 8.92 -21.13
C ARG A 185 -38.01 10.23 -21.24
N HIS A 186 -37.62 11.22 -20.44
CA HIS A 186 -38.23 12.53 -20.48
C HIS A 186 -38.06 13.13 -21.88
N SER A 187 -39.19 13.27 -22.57
CA SER A 187 -39.26 13.90 -23.88
C SER A 187 -38.74 15.34 -23.78
N TRP A 188 -37.89 15.73 -24.72
CA TRP A 188 -37.17 17.01 -24.70
C TRP A 188 -38.12 18.23 -24.58
N TRP A 189 -39.39 18.08 -25.01
CA TRP A 189 -40.43 19.10 -24.89
C TRP A 189 -40.84 19.44 -23.44
N GLN A 190 -40.77 18.49 -22.51
CA GLN A 190 -41.09 18.72 -21.09
C GLN A 190 -40.04 19.60 -20.38
N ARG A 191 -38.81 19.64 -20.89
CA ARG A 191 -37.74 20.52 -20.36
C ARG A 191 -37.89 21.97 -20.83
N LEU A 192 -38.48 22.20 -22.00
CA LEU A 192 -38.66 23.55 -22.56
C LEU A 192 -39.80 24.35 -21.92
N TRP A 193 -40.72 23.71 -21.20
CA TRP A 193 -41.87 24.38 -20.55
C TRP A 193 -41.64 24.75 -19.06
N LYS A 194 -40.60 24.22 -18.41
CA LYS A 194 -40.24 24.57 -17.02
C LYS A 194 -39.18 25.68 -16.91
N GLY A 195 -39.22 26.63 -17.84
CA GLY A 195 -38.22 27.70 -17.94
C GLY A 195 -38.82 29.05 -18.32
N THR A 196 -39.89 29.48 -17.65
CA THR A 196 -40.30 30.90 -17.57
C THR A 196 -41.21 31.06 -16.36
N GLY A 197 -40.73 31.77 -15.34
CA GLY A 197 -41.42 32.08 -14.10
C GLY A 197 -40.42 32.60 -13.08
#